data_AF-G8YAU0-F1
#
_entry.id   AF-G8YAU0-F1
#
_cell.length_a   1.000
_cell.length_b   1.000
_cell.length_c   1.000
_cell.angle_alpha   90.00
_cell.angle_beta   90.00
_cell.angle_gamma   90.00
#
_symmetry.space_group_name_H-M   'P 1'
#
loop_
_entity.id
_entity.type
_entity.pdbx_description
1 polymer ?
#
loop_
_entity_poly.entity_id
_entity_poly.type
_entity_poly.pdbx_seq_one_letter_code
_entity_poly.pdbx_strand_id
1 'polypeptide(L)'
;MEYELTNTRFNQYLLAFNKHLLETTVLDSSDSHPGDKQSQSLFSFTNSTVKTVAQEKKYVLNQIKVRHPESPNRSLLVTFTISYDDFFTCPVFYFRIFEEVEIENETKSRALLTIEDMDESFQHLLGIHSEIRKFTNISFDSHHMSPTSDIWMYLHPCDTKDVMRSFKMFHRNTSEEQQVLDYFTLWYNTFGMGALFPRLCLRIKPTALS
;
A
#
# COMPACT_ATOMS: atom_id res chain seq x y z
N MET A 1 -3.01 -11.89 -25.93
CA MET A 1 -2.84 -10.44 -25.76
C MET A 1 -2.41 -10.25 -24.33
N GLU A 2 -1.17 -9.84 -24.13
CA GLU A 2 -0.57 -9.62 -22.81
C GLU A 2 -1.04 -8.26 -22.32
N TYR A 3 -1.59 -8.19 -21.11
CA TYR A 3 -2.08 -6.94 -20.56
C TYR A 3 -0.91 -6.14 -20.00
N GLU A 4 -0.53 -5.05 -20.67
CA GLU A 4 0.54 -4.16 -20.23
C GLU A 4 -0.04 -2.82 -19.73
N LEU A 5 0.34 -2.44 -18.51
CA LEU A 5 -0.02 -1.15 -17.92
C LEU A 5 1.00 -0.10 -18.36
N THR A 6 0.57 0.84 -19.20
CA THR A 6 1.38 1.99 -19.62
C THR A 6 1.25 3.16 -18.63
N ASN A 7 2.19 4.10 -18.64
CA ASN A 7 2.11 5.34 -17.85
C ASN A 7 0.82 6.14 -18.16
N THR A 8 0.41 6.20 -19.43
CA THR A 8 -0.85 6.84 -19.84
C THR A 8 -2.06 6.22 -19.16
N ARG A 9 -2.17 4.88 -19.19
CA ARG A 9 -3.24 4.15 -18.50
C ARG A 9 -3.16 4.33 -16.99
N PHE A 10 -1.95 4.26 -16.43
CA PHE A 10 -1.72 4.53 -15.02
C PHE A 10 -2.30 5.90 -14.62
N ASN A 11 -1.90 6.98 -15.30
CA ASN A 11 -2.36 8.35 -15.01
C ASN A 11 -3.86 8.57 -15.25
N GLN A 12 -4.44 7.84 -16.19
CA GLN A 12 -5.88 7.90 -16.48
C GLN A 12 -6.71 7.29 -15.34
N TYR A 13 -6.28 6.14 -14.80
CA TYR A 13 -7.06 5.37 -13.83
C TYR A 13 -6.61 5.53 -12.38
N LEU A 14 -5.52 6.27 -12.11
CA LEU A 14 -4.97 6.45 -10.77
C LEU A 14 -5.99 7.02 -9.76
N LEU A 15 -6.85 7.96 -10.20
CA LEU A 15 -7.87 8.54 -9.34
C LEU A 15 -8.95 7.52 -8.97
N ALA A 16 -9.41 6.74 -9.94
CA ALA A 16 -10.37 5.66 -9.72
C ALA A 16 -9.79 4.60 -8.79
N PHE A 17 -8.52 4.24 -8.98
CA PHE A 17 -7.81 3.32 -8.10
C PHE A 17 -7.66 3.87 -6.68
N ASN A 18 -7.28 5.14 -6.50
CA ASN A 18 -7.18 5.72 -5.16
C ASN A 18 -8.53 5.71 -4.43
N LYS A 19 -9.63 6.03 -5.14
CA LYS A 19 -10.98 5.91 -4.59
C LYS A 19 -11.28 4.46 -4.19
N HIS A 20 -10.98 3.50 -5.06
CA HIS A 20 -11.17 2.08 -4.78
C HIS A 20 -10.39 1.66 -3.51
N LEU A 21 -9.12 2.06 -3.42
CA LEU A 21 -8.26 1.79 -2.28
C LEU A 21 -8.83 2.33 -0.96
N LEU A 22 -9.37 3.54 -0.95
CA LEU A 22 -10.03 4.11 0.24
C LEU A 22 -11.29 3.35 0.65
N GLU A 23 -12.04 2.82 -0.33
CA GLU A 23 -13.30 2.11 -0.09
C GLU A 23 -13.13 0.64 0.28
N THR A 24 -12.04 0.00 -0.14
CA THR A 24 -11.88 -1.46 -0.06
C THR A 24 -10.72 -1.93 0.79
N THR A 25 -9.80 -1.04 1.21
CA THR A 25 -8.74 -1.43 2.16
C THR A 25 -9.35 -1.80 3.50
N VAL A 26 -8.98 -2.96 4.00
CA VAL A 26 -9.36 -3.43 5.33
C VAL A 26 -8.15 -4.02 6.04
N LEU A 27 -8.24 -4.06 7.37
CA LEU A 27 -7.40 -4.93 8.18
C LEU A 27 -8.11 -6.28 8.31
N ASP A 28 -7.53 -7.32 7.71
CA ASP A 28 -7.97 -8.70 7.81
C ASP A 28 -7.65 -9.25 9.19
N SER A 29 -8.70 -9.46 9.99
CA SER A 29 -8.61 -10.13 11.28
C SER A 29 -8.98 -11.59 11.09
N SER A 30 -7.95 -12.41 10.81
CA SER A 30 -8.07 -13.87 10.67
C SER A 30 -8.74 -14.56 11.87
N ASP A 31 -8.79 -13.90 13.02
CA ASP A 31 -9.30 -14.43 14.28
C ASP A 31 -10.68 -13.88 14.71
N SER A 32 -11.27 -12.96 13.93
CA SER A 32 -12.55 -12.35 14.30
C SER A 32 -13.74 -13.07 13.66
N HIS A 33 -14.74 -13.41 14.46
CA HIS A 33 -16.03 -13.86 13.95
C HIS A 33 -16.68 -12.79 13.05
N PRO A 34 -17.47 -13.19 12.03
CA PRO A 34 -18.18 -12.25 11.17
C PRO A 34 -19.20 -11.47 12.02
N GLY A 35 -18.81 -10.28 12.47
CA GLY A 35 -19.59 -9.45 13.40
C GLY A 35 -18.78 -8.51 14.29
N ASP A 36 -17.46 -8.73 14.43
CA ASP A 36 -16.63 -7.85 15.28
C ASP A 36 -16.42 -6.47 14.67
N LYS A 37 -17.17 -5.51 15.20
CA LYS A 37 -17.01 -4.07 14.90
C LYS A 37 -15.68 -3.49 15.43
N GLN A 38 -14.86 -4.26 16.15
CA GLN A 38 -13.58 -3.81 16.69
C GLN A 38 -12.47 -3.68 15.63
N SER A 39 -12.42 -4.53 14.60
CA SER A 39 -11.34 -4.48 13.60
C SER A 39 -11.33 -3.21 12.74
N GLN A 40 -12.47 -2.50 12.64
CA GLN A 40 -12.56 -1.22 11.89
C GLN A 40 -12.03 -0.02 12.69
N SER A 41 -11.89 -0.09 14.02
CA SER A 41 -11.37 1.05 14.81
C SER A 41 -9.83 1.14 14.80
N LEU A 42 -9.17 0.05 14.41
CA LEU A 42 -7.72 -0.10 14.44
C LEU A 42 -7.03 0.46 13.20
N PHE A 43 -7.76 0.76 12.13
CA PHE A 43 -7.20 1.23 10.87
C PHE A 43 -7.98 2.44 10.35
N SER A 44 -7.27 3.46 9.88
CA SER A 44 -7.89 4.57 9.15
C SER A 44 -6.93 5.23 8.18
N PHE A 45 -7.44 5.70 7.05
CA PHE A 45 -6.76 6.72 6.26
C PHE A 45 -6.85 8.06 6.98
N THR A 46 -5.70 8.70 7.21
CA THR A 46 -5.61 10.04 7.82
C THR A 46 -5.41 11.12 6.76
N ASN A 47 -4.88 10.74 5.60
CA ASN A 47 -4.70 11.63 4.45
C ASN A 47 -4.73 10.81 3.16
N SER A 48 -5.32 11.39 2.11
CA SER A 48 -5.28 10.80 0.77
C SER A 48 -5.39 11.88 -0.30
N THR A 49 -4.41 11.93 -1.19
CA THR A 49 -4.37 12.89 -2.29
C THR A 49 -3.79 12.27 -3.54
N VAL A 50 -4.29 12.69 -4.70
CA VAL A 50 -3.63 12.44 -5.99
C VAL A 50 -2.95 13.74 -6.39
N LYS A 51 -1.65 13.66 -6.65
CA LYS A 51 -0.82 14.81 -7.01
C LYS A 51 -0.32 14.66 -8.44
N THR A 52 -0.17 15.79 -9.12
CA THR A 52 0.44 15.88 -10.45
C THR A 52 1.75 16.65 -10.29
N VAL A 53 2.84 16.11 -10.84
CA VAL A 53 4.14 16.80 -10.89
C VAL A 53 4.45 17.24 -12.31
N ALA A 54 5.64 17.81 -12.52
CA ALA A 54 6.13 18.19 -13.84
C ALA A 54 5.98 17.04 -14.86
N GLN A 55 5.71 17.40 -16.12
CA GLN A 55 5.51 16.44 -17.23
C GLN A 55 4.26 15.55 -17.07
N GLU A 56 3.21 16.04 -16.41
CA GLU A 56 1.89 15.37 -16.27
C GLU A 56 1.92 14.01 -15.56
N LYS A 57 3.05 13.64 -14.93
CA LYS A 57 3.14 12.43 -14.12
C LYS A 57 2.28 12.59 -12.87
N LYS A 58 1.50 11.56 -12.54
CA LYS A 58 0.69 11.54 -11.34
C LYS A 58 1.22 10.54 -10.32
N TYR A 59 0.90 10.79 -9.05
CA TYR A 59 1.13 9.83 -7.99
C TYR A 59 0.05 9.97 -6.91
N VAL A 60 -0.19 8.88 -6.20
CA VAL A 60 -0.99 8.88 -4.98
C VAL A 60 -0.06 9.18 -3.81
N LEU A 61 -0.50 10.00 -2.88
CA LEU A 61 0.10 10.17 -1.55
C LEU A 61 -0.97 9.89 -0.50
N ASN A 62 -0.75 8.82 0.26
CA ASN A 62 -1.66 8.36 1.28
C ASN A 62 -0.95 8.24 2.62
N GLN A 63 -1.72 8.40 3.70
CA GLN A 63 -1.29 8.14 5.05
C GLN A 63 -2.33 7.24 5.72
N ILE A 64 -1.87 6.13 6.28
CA ILE A 64 -2.68 5.23 7.07
C ILE A 64 -2.16 5.20 8.50
N LYS A 65 -3.08 5.08 9.44
CA LYS A 65 -2.77 4.90 10.86
C LYS A 65 -3.33 3.56 11.32
N VAL A 66 -2.47 2.75 11.92
CA VAL A 66 -2.81 1.44 12.49
C VAL A 66 -2.61 1.51 14.00
N ARG A 67 -3.67 1.38 14.79
CA ARG A 67 -3.62 1.43 16.25
C ARG A 67 -3.33 0.05 16.83
N HIS A 68 -2.61 0.04 17.95
CA HIS A 68 -2.43 -1.19 18.72
C HIS A 68 -3.78 -1.66 19.29
N PRO A 69 -4.13 -2.95 19.17
CA PRO A 69 -5.37 -3.47 19.74
C PRO A 69 -5.46 -3.28 21.26
N GLU A 70 -4.33 -3.46 21.96
CA GLU A 70 -4.28 -3.48 23.43
C GLU A 70 -3.64 -2.22 24.04
N SER A 71 -3.22 -1.26 23.21
CA SER A 71 -2.52 -0.04 23.68
C SER A 71 -2.97 1.15 22.84
N PRO A 72 -4.14 1.74 23.13
CA PRO A 72 -4.79 2.71 22.26
C PRO A 72 -3.98 3.98 22.01
N ASN A 73 -2.98 4.26 22.87
CA ASN A 73 -2.04 5.36 22.73
C ASN A 73 -0.85 5.05 21.82
N ARG A 74 -0.71 3.82 21.31
CA ARG A 74 0.35 3.40 20.38
C ARG A 74 -0.22 3.11 19.02
N SER A 75 0.50 3.55 17.98
CA SER A 75 0.10 3.34 16.60
C SER A 75 1.27 3.37 15.64
N LEU A 76 1.09 2.75 14.47
CA LEU A 76 1.94 2.94 13.30
C LEU A 76 1.29 3.96 12.38
N LEU A 77 2.06 4.97 11.98
CA LEU A 77 1.73 5.85 10.86
C LEU A 77 2.55 5.40 9.65
N VAL A 78 1.88 4.94 8.60
CA VAL A 78 2.52 4.62 7.32
C VAL A 78 2.15 5.70 6.32
N THR A 79 3.15 6.44 5.87
CA THR A 79 3.00 7.37 4.74
C THR A 79 3.55 6.68 3.50
N PHE A 80 2.77 6.62 2.42
CA PHE A 80 3.20 5.94 1.21
C PHE A 80 2.76 6.67 -0.05
N THR A 81 3.45 6.37 -1.13
CA THR A 81 3.10 6.82 -2.46
C THR A 81 3.03 5.66 -3.44
N ILE A 82 2.22 5.87 -4.48
CA ILE A 82 2.14 4.99 -5.64
C ILE A 82 2.35 5.86 -6.87
N SER A 83 3.43 5.62 -7.59
CA SER A 83 3.76 6.29 -8.86
C SER A 83 4.08 5.25 -9.93
N TYR A 84 4.39 5.71 -11.14
CA TYR A 84 4.80 4.86 -12.26
C TYR A 84 6.27 5.08 -12.57
N ASP A 85 7.03 3.99 -12.68
CA ASP A 85 8.42 4.03 -13.10
C ASP A 85 8.52 3.69 -14.60
N ASP A 86 9.07 4.61 -15.40
CA ASP A 86 9.17 4.43 -16.85
C ASP A 86 10.28 3.46 -17.27
N PHE A 87 11.26 3.17 -16.41
CA PHE A 87 12.32 2.20 -16.71
C PHE A 87 11.83 0.77 -16.50
N PHE A 88 11.20 0.51 -15.35
CA PHE A 88 10.59 -0.79 -15.06
C PHE A 88 9.23 -0.96 -15.74
N THR A 89 8.62 0.13 -16.21
CA THR A 89 7.28 0.23 -16.83
C THR A 89 6.18 -0.43 -16.00
N CYS A 90 6.18 -0.14 -14.70
CA CYS A 90 5.21 -0.66 -13.75
C CYS A 90 4.99 0.34 -12.60
N PRO A 91 3.95 0.14 -11.77
CA PRO A 91 3.79 0.95 -10.57
C PRO A 91 4.88 0.64 -9.55
N VAL A 92 5.28 1.66 -8.80
CA VAL A 92 6.26 1.58 -7.72
C VAL A 92 5.67 2.09 -6.42
N PHE A 93 6.08 1.46 -5.32
CA PHE A 93 5.58 1.74 -3.98
C PHE A 93 6.71 2.27 -3.10
N TYR A 94 6.59 3.52 -2.67
CA TYR A 94 7.50 4.13 -1.70
C TYR A 94 6.76 4.35 -0.39
N PHE A 95 7.46 4.21 0.72
CA PHE A 95 6.85 4.36 2.04
C PHE A 95 7.82 4.83 3.11
N ARG A 96 7.21 5.28 4.21
CA ARG A 96 7.82 5.60 5.49
C ARG A 96 6.92 5.09 6.59
N ILE A 97 7.55 4.65 7.66
CA ILE A 97 6.84 4.14 8.82
C ILE A 97 7.32 4.90 10.04
N PHE A 98 6.36 5.33 10.85
CA PHE A 98 6.60 5.95 12.12
C PHE A 98 5.85 5.19 13.20
N GLU A 99 6.51 4.94 14.30
CA GLU A 99 5.86 4.54 15.53
C GLU A 99 5.46 5.79 16.31
N GLU A 100 4.18 5.91 16.63
CA GLU A 100 3.63 7.03 17.37
C GLU A 100 3.15 6.58 18.75
N VAL A 101 3.48 7.37 19.77
CA VAL A 101 3.01 7.21 21.15
C VAL A 101 2.40 8.52 21.62
N GLU A 102 1.16 8.46 22.08
CA GLU A 102 0.45 9.58 22.69
C GLU A 102 0.71 9.61 24.20
N ILE A 103 1.26 10.73 24.69
CA ILE A 103 1.59 10.98 26.09
C ILE A 103 1.08 12.38 26.44
N GLU A 104 0.16 12.49 27.40
CA GLU A 104 -0.33 13.78 27.90
C GLU A 104 -0.86 14.75 26.80
N ASN A 105 -1.54 14.20 25.79
CA ASN A 105 -2.02 14.88 24.57
C ASN A 105 -0.93 15.36 23.59
N GLU A 106 0.33 14.96 23.80
CA GLU A 106 1.40 15.12 22.81
C GLU A 106 1.63 13.80 22.06
N THR A 107 1.79 13.88 20.74
CA THR A 107 2.19 12.74 19.92
C THR A 107 3.70 12.75 19.73
N LYS A 108 4.38 11.73 20.24
CA LYS A 108 5.79 11.48 19.97
C LYS A 108 5.91 10.46 18.84
N SER A 109 6.62 10.81 17.77
CA SER A 109 6.80 9.96 16.60
C SER A 109 8.27 9.59 16.41
N ARG A 110 8.55 8.30 16.23
CA ARG A 110 9.87 7.73 15.92
C ARG A 110 9.84 7.14 14.52
N ALA A 111 10.70 7.61 13.63
CA ALA A 111 10.85 7.00 12.30
C ALA A 111 11.48 5.60 12.42
N LEU A 112 10.93 4.62 11.71
CA LEU A 112 11.49 3.28 11.59
C LEU A 112 12.34 3.26 10.32
N LEU A 113 13.67 3.23 10.49
CA LEU A 113 14.63 3.45 9.40
C LEU A 113 15.33 2.17 8.97
N THR A 114 15.15 1.07 9.68
CA THR A 114 15.77 -0.22 9.38
C THR A 114 14.72 -1.33 9.27
N ILE A 115 15.06 -2.43 8.59
CA ILE A 115 14.17 -3.58 8.50
C ILE A 115 13.99 -4.21 9.89
N GLU A 116 15.04 -4.20 10.71
CA GLU A 116 15.04 -4.62 12.10
C GLU A 116 14.03 -3.81 12.94
N ASP A 117 14.07 -2.48 12.85
CA ASP A 117 13.12 -1.60 13.55
C ASP A 117 11.67 -1.90 13.13
N MET A 118 11.44 -2.09 11.83
CA MET A 118 10.11 -2.40 11.31
C MET A 118 9.60 -3.75 11.80
N ASP A 119 10.43 -4.80 11.75
CA ASP A 119 10.04 -6.15 12.19
C ASP A 119 9.75 -6.17 13.70
N GLU A 120 10.59 -5.51 14.52
CA GLU A 120 10.34 -5.38 15.96
C GLU A 120 9.01 -4.65 16.23
N SER A 121 8.81 -3.49 15.59
CA SER A 121 7.56 -2.74 15.76
C SER A 121 6.34 -3.50 15.25
N PHE A 122 6.44 -4.27 14.17
CA PHE A 122 5.30 -5.04 13.63
C PHE A 122 4.98 -6.26 14.48
N GLN A 123 5.99 -6.98 14.95
CA GLN A 123 5.81 -8.07 15.90
C GLN A 123 5.17 -7.55 17.18
N HIS A 124 5.70 -6.45 17.71
CA HIS A 124 5.16 -5.82 18.90
C HIS A 124 3.74 -5.32 18.67
N LEU A 125 3.46 -4.64 17.55
CA LEU A 125 2.21 -3.89 17.41
C LEU A 125 1.06 -4.67 16.77
N LEU A 126 1.36 -5.67 15.95
CA LEU A 126 0.37 -6.39 15.16
C LEU A 126 0.38 -7.90 15.46
N GLY A 127 1.32 -8.38 16.28
CA GLY A 127 1.52 -9.80 16.54
C GLY A 127 1.90 -10.58 15.27
N ILE A 128 2.45 -9.91 14.26
CA ILE A 128 2.83 -10.51 12.98
C ILE A 128 4.34 -10.74 13.03
N HIS A 129 4.77 -12.00 12.97
CA HIS A 129 6.15 -12.29 12.53
C HIS A 129 6.26 -11.85 11.08
N SER A 130 6.93 -10.74 10.85
CA SER A 130 7.02 -10.20 9.52
C SER A 130 8.05 -11.03 8.75
N GLU A 131 7.59 -11.87 7.82
CA GLU A 131 8.49 -12.49 6.83
C GLU A 131 8.93 -11.47 5.77
N ILE A 132 8.94 -10.16 6.08
CA ILE A 132 9.23 -9.05 5.15
C ILE A 132 10.53 -9.30 4.39
N ARG A 133 11.54 -9.85 5.09
CA ARG A 133 12.84 -10.21 4.49
C ARG A 133 12.78 -11.30 3.43
N LYS A 134 11.81 -12.21 3.48
CA LYS A 134 11.75 -13.35 2.54
C LYS A 134 11.09 -12.98 1.21
N PHE A 135 10.29 -11.92 1.17
CA PHE A 135 9.44 -11.64 0.01
C PHE A 135 9.68 -10.26 -0.63
N THR A 136 10.45 -9.37 0.00
CA THR A 136 10.60 -8.00 -0.50
C THR A 136 12.04 -7.49 -0.49
N ASN A 137 12.51 -7.09 -1.68
CA ASN A 137 13.73 -6.31 -1.83
C ASN A 137 13.44 -4.85 -1.45
N ILE A 138 13.49 -4.53 -0.15
CA ILE A 138 13.38 -3.16 0.34
C ILE A 138 14.73 -2.46 0.15
N SER A 139 14.69 -1.27 -0.46
CA SER A 139 15.85 -0.41 -0.65
C SER A 139 15.55 1.02 -0.21
N PHE A 140 16.59 1.81 0.01
CA PHE A 140 16.47 3.22 0.38
C PHE A 140 16.79 4.09 -0.83
N ASP A 141 15.95 5.08 -1.11
CA ASP A 141 16.21 6.04 -2.17
C ASP A 141 15.63 7.42 -1.82
N SER A 142 16.17 8.43 -2.49
CA SER A 142 15.48 9.69 -2.67
C SER A 142 14.20 9.46 -3.47
N HIS A 143 13.08 9.95 -2.98
CA HIS A 143 11.82 9.78 -3.69
C HIS A 143 11.80 10.68 -4.93
N HIS A 144 11.84 10.07 -6.12
CA HIS A 144 11.92 10.77 -7.41
C HIS A 144 10.86 11.87 -7.63
N MET A 145 9.71 11.81 -6.93
CA MET A 145 8.66 12.85 -6.98
C MET A 145 8.64 13.81 -5.77
N SER A 146 9.49 13.63 -4.75
CA SER A 146 9.53 14.51 -3.58
C SER A 146 10.61 15.56 -3.79
N PRO A 147 10.29 16.86 -3.69
CA PRO A 147 11.31 17.91 -3.75
C PRO A 147 12.17 17.97 -2.48
N THR A 148 11.73 17.31 -1.41
CA THR A 148 12.50 17.22 -0.16
C THR A 148 13.54 16.12 -0.27
N SER A 149 14.75 16.37 0.25
CA SER A 149 15.87 15.42 0.32
C SER A 149 15.65 14.29 1.34
N ASP A 150 14.39 14.03 1.68
CA ASP A 150 14.07 13.09 2.72
C ASP A 150 14.17 11.65 2.17
N ILE A 151 14.72 10.73 2.96
CA ILE A 151 14.91 9.34 2.55
C ILE A 151 13.57 8.58 2.59
N TRP A 152 13.28 7.81 1.55
CA TRP A 152 12.14 6.89 1.51
C TRP A 152 12.64 5.45 1.37
N MET A 153 11.86 4.53 1.92
CA MET A 153 11.99 3.12 1.58
C MET A 153 11.17 2.85 0.32
N TYR A 154 11.63 1.94 -0.53
CA TYR A 154 10.89 1.49 -1.70
C TYR A 154 10.98 -0.02 -1.87
N LEU A 155 9.91 -0.60 -2.41
CA LEU A 155 9.88 -2.00 -2.82
C LEU A 155 10.42 -2.10 -4.24
N HIS A 156 11.55 -2.79 -4.43
CA HIS A 156 12.22 -2.85 -5.73
C HIS A 156 11.34 -3.57 -6.76
N PRO A 157 11.03 -2.93 -7.91
CA PRO A 157 10.02 -3.44 -8.84
C PRO A 157 10.54 -4.47 -9.87
N CYS A 158 11.76 -5.00 -9.68
CA CYS A 158 12.42 -5.87 -10.67
C CYS A 158 11.57 -7.08 -11.06
N ASP A 159 10.90 -7.70 -10.09
CA ASP A 159 10.12 -8.92 -10.30
C ASP A 159 8.65 -8.62 -10.62
N THR A 160 8.24 -7.35 -10.51
CA THR A 160 6.83 -6.94 -10.66
C THR A 160 6.27 -7.36 -12.00
N LYS A 161 6.97 -7.11 -13.10
CA LYS A 161 6.48 -7.48 -14.44
C LYS A 161 6.27 -8.98 -14.59
N ASP A 162 7.26 -9.77 -14.20
CA ASP A 162 7.22 -11.22 -14.44
C ASP A 162 6.18 -11.89 -13.54
N VAL A 163 6.07 -11.47 -12.29
CA VAL A 163 5.02 -11.94 -11.38
C VAL A 163 3.64 -11.50 -11.89
N MET A 164 3.45 -10.24 -12.27
CA MET A 164 2.15 -9.75 -12.77
C MET A 164 1.74 -10.42 -14.08
N ARG A 165 2.68 -10.80 -14.95
CA ARG A 165 2.40 -11.60 -16.15
C ARG A 165 1.94 -13.02 -15.84
N SER A 166 2.45 -13.62 -14.76
CA SER A 166 2.07 -14.98 -14.34
C SER A 166 0.60 -15.05 -13.91
N PHE A 167 0.09 -13.95 -13.36
CA PHE A 167 -1.33 -13.75 -13.12
C PHE A 167 -2.02 -13.47 -14.46
N LYS A 168 -2.42 -14.55 -15.14
CA LYS A 168 -3.30 -14.47 -16.32
C LYS A 168 -4.58 -13.72 -15.92
N MET A 169 -4.63 -12.41 -16.13
CA MET A 169 -5.84 -11.62 -15.83
C MET A 169 -6.94 -12.03 -16.82
N PHE A 170 -7.82 -12.91 -16.35
CA PHE A 170 -8.88 -13.53 -17.14
C PHE A 170 -10.12 -12.66 -17.17
N HIS A 171 -10.08 -11.49 -17.81
CA HIS A 171 -11.29 -10.68 -17.93
C HIS A 171 -11.50 -10.16 -19.36
N ARG A 172 -11.72 -11.09 -20.30
CA ARG A 172 -12.09 -10.75 -21.69
C ARG A 172 -13.43 -10.01 -21.82
N ASN A 173 -14.24 -9.99 -20.75
CA ASN A 173 -15.61 -9.48 -20.76
C ASN A 173 -15.84 -8.29 -19.80
N THR A 174 -14.80 -7.71 -19.20
CA THR A 174 -14.94 -6.52 -18.34
C THR A 174 -14.47 -5.26 -19.07
N SER A 175 -14.92 -4.08 -18.61
CA SER A 175 -14.46 -2.80 -19.14
C SER A 175 -12.96 -2.62 -18.94
N GLU A 176 -12.32 -1.79 -19.78
CA GLU A 176 -10.90 -1.45 -19.63
C GLU A 176 -10.60 -0.92 -18.22
N GLU A 177 -11.44 -0.04 -17.69
CA GLU A 177 -11.32 0.48 -16.32
C GLU A 177 -11.24 -0.64 -15.29
N GLN A 178 -12.14 -1.63 -15.36
CA GLN A 178 -12.15 -2.74 -14.42
C GLN A 178 -10.88 -3.57 -14.54
N GLN A 179 -10.41 -3.86 -15.76
CA GLN A 179 -9.15 -4.60 -15.97
C GLN A 179 -7.95 -3.85 -15.36
N VAL A 180 -7.90 -2.52 -15.48
CA VAL A 180 -6.84 -1.70 -14.88
C VAL A 180 -6.94 -1.72 -13.34
N LEU A 181 -8.15 -1.61 -12.79
CA LEU A 181 -8.38 -1.66 -11.35
C LEU A 181 -8.04 -3.03 -10.76
N ASP A 182 -8.35 -4.11 -11.46
CA ASP A 182 -7.99 -5.48 -11.08
C ASP A 182 -6.46 -5.63 -11.06
N TYR A 183 -5.77 -5.12 -12.10
CA TYR A 183 -4.31 -5.04 -12.13
C TYR A 183 -3.76 -4.31 -10.91
N PHE A 184 -4.25 -3.10 -10.64
CA PHE A 184 -3.77 -2.32 -9.51
C PHE A 184 -4.05 -2.99 -8.16
N THR A 185 -5.21 -3.61 -8.01
CA THR A 185 -5.60 -4.30 -6.78
C THR A 185 -4.66 -5.46 -6.50
N LEU A 186 -4.39 -6.29 -7.52
CA LEU A 186 -3.46 -7.41 -7.39
C LEU A 186 -2.03 -6.93 -7.16
N TRP A 187 -1.58 -5.93 -7.92
CA TRP A 187 -0.26 -5.33 -7.74
C TRP A 187 -0.10 -4.78 -6.32
N TYR A 188 -1.07 -4.02 -5.80
CA TYR A 188 -0.98 -3.41 -4.47
C TYR A 188 -0.97 -4.44 -3.34
N ASN A 189 -1.73 -5.52 -3.47
CA ASN A 189 -1.71 -6.62 -2.51
C ASN A 189 -0.40 -7.43 -2.58
N THR A 190 0.28 -7.46 -3.73
CA THR A 190 1.51 -8.27 -3.94
C THR A 190 2.80 -7.48 -3.68
N PHE A 191 2.85 -6.24 -4.16
CA PHE A 191 4.04 -5.36 -4.21
C PHE A 191 3.81 -4.00 -3.57
N GLY A 192 2.63 -3.76 -3.00
CA GLY A 192 2.31 -2.54 -2.26
C GLY A 192 2.18 -2.83 -0.77
N MET A 193 1.07 -2.41 -0.18
CA MET A 193 0.85 -2.56 1.26
C MET A 193 0.77 -4.01 1.70
N GLY A 194 0.23 -4.92 0.89
CA GLY A 194 0.13 -6.33 1.27
C GLY A 194 1.50 -7.01 1.44
N ALA A 195 2.54 -6.49 0.78
CA ALA A 195 3.91 -6.97 0.93
C ALA A 195 4.53 -6.56 2.28
N LEU A 196 4.15 -5.40 2.82
CA LEU A 196 4.62 -4.89 4.11
C LEU A 196 3.75 -5.35 5.28
N PHE A 197 2.44 -5.40 5.04
CA PHE A 197 1.41 -5.71 6.01
C PHE A 197 0.45 -6.73 5.39
N PRO A 198 0.74 -8.04 5.47
CA PRO A 198 -0.11 -9.06 4.87
C PRO A 198 -1.57 -9.04 5.37
N ARG A 199 -1.79 -8.50 6.57
CA ARG A 199 -3.14 -8.27 7.12
C ARG A 199 -3.84 -7.04 6.54
N LEU A 200 -3.14 -6.08 5.94
CA LEU A 200 -3.78 -4.96 5.24
C LEU A 200 -3.96 -5.34 3.77
N CYS A 201 -5.19 -5.67 3.41
CA CYS A 201 -5.53 -6.10 2.06
C CYS A 201 -6.68 -5.29 1.48
N LEU A 202 -6.71 -5.19 0.15
CA LEU A 202 -7.89 -4.73 -0.56
C LEU A 202 -8.91 -5.86 -0.64
N ARG A 203 -10.11 -5.67 -0.08
CA ARG A 203 -11.24 -6.59 -0.30
C ARG A 203 -11.68 -6.50 -1.74
N ILE A 204 -11.49 -7.58 -2.49
CA ILE A 204 -12.09 -7.75 -3.80
C ILE A 204 -13.61 -7.88 -3.56
N LYS A 205 -14.38 -6.84 -3.95
CA LYS A 205 -15.85 -6.95 -3.94
C LYS A 205 -16.21 -8.06 -4.92
N PRO A 206 -16.98 -9.09 -4.51
CA PRO A 206 -17.48 -10.08 -5.45
C PRO A 206 -18.26 -9.33 -6.54
N THR A 207 -17.81 -9.41 -7.78
CA THR A 207 -18.61 -8.96 -8.91
C THR A 207 -19.88 -9.80 -8.88
N ALA A 208 -21.04 -9.15 -8.75
CA ALA A 208 -22.31 -9.85 -8.81
C ALA A 208 -22.32 -10.65 -10.11
N LEU A 209 -22.39 -11.98 -10.01
CA LEU A 209 -22.63 -12.85 -11.16
C LEU A 209 -24.02 -12.48 -11.67
N SER A 210 -24.07 -11.65 -12.70
CA SER A 210 -25.29 -11.32 -13.46
C SER A 210 -25.70 -12.48 -14.32
#